data_AF-A0A955D267-F1
#
_entry.id   AF-A0A955D267-F1
#
_cell.length_a   1.000
_cell.length_b   1.000
_cell.length_c   1.000
_cell.angle_alpha   90.00
_cell.angle_beta   90.00
_cell.angle_gamma   90.00
#
_symmetry.space_group_name_H-M   'P 1'
#
loop_
_entity.id
_entity.type
_entity.pdbx_description
1 polymer ?
#
loop_
_entity_poly.entity_id
_entity_poly.type
_entity_poly.pdbx_seq_one_letter_code
_entity_poly.pdbx_strand_id
1 'polypeptide(L)'
;MNTSQLATVATLTLTLTAGIAAARTFTTVLNIGTDPNAGVMFDGSSVGGGFGFVSLDNLSGNVLGSDGQLNLFNGGSILNGFNVGPTDFTGSNIEVNIFGGNVGGTNGAPFAVRTGSTVNVLGGSLNTIVAFDATLNISGGSFGGEVFVDSSSAFNVFGTAFFLDGVELTDLVAGQAFTIDLNGSSVGNFLSGNLADGSAFNFFIGGFESGALVTITLVPAPATGAILAAAGLLTIRRRRR
;
A
#
# COMPACT_ATOMS: atom_id res chain seq x y z
N MET A 1 7.84 -7.96 -47.40
CA MET A 1 7.60 -6.67 -46.70
C MET A 1 7.03 -7.02 -45.33
N ASN A 2 7.84 -6.97 -44.27
CA ASN A 2 7.36 -7.13 -42.90
C ASN A 2 7.17 -5.73 -42.32
N THR A 3 5.91 -5.36 -42.05
CA THR A 3 5.56 -4.14 -41.34
C THR A 3 5.83 -4.36 -39.86
N SER A 4 6.98 -3.88 -39.38
CA SER A 4 7.27 -3.72 -37.96
C SER A 4 6.25 -2.76 -37.35
N GLN A 5 5.35 -3.26 -36.50
CA GLN A 5 4.53 -2.40 -35.65
C GLN A 5 5.45 -1.76 -34.60
N LEU A 6 5.68 -0.46 -34.75
CA LEU A 6 6.31 0.38 -33.74
C LEU A 6 5.42 0.38 -32.49
N ALA A 7 5.87 -0.28 -31.42
CA ALA A 7 5.32 -0.06 -30.09
C ALA A 7 5.62 1.39 -29.70
N THR A 8 4.59 2.22 -29.66
CA THR A 8 4.71 3.61 -29.19
C THR A 8 4.76 3.56 -27.67
N VAL A 9 5.93 3.83 -27.09
CA VAL A 9 6.08 4.02 -25.64
C VAL A 9 5.40 5.35 -25.30
N ALA A 10 4.15 5.28 -24.84
CA ALA A 10 3.47 6.44 -24.28
C ALA A 10 3.97 6.64 -22.86
N THR A 11 4.75 7.70 -22.65
CA THR A 11 5.12 8.15 -21.30
C THR A 11 3.87 8.72 -20.65
N LEU A 12 3.21 7.93 -19.79
CA LEU A 12 2.04 8.38 -19.04
C LEU A 12 2.53 9.03 -17.73
N THR A 13 2.48 10.36 -17.65
CA THR A 13 2.74 11.09 -16.41
C THR A 13 1.49 11.07 -15.53
N LEU A 14 1.39 10.09 -14.62
CA LEU A 14 0.32 10.02 -13.64
C LEU A 14 0.62 11.02 -12.51
N THR A 15 -0.17 12.09 -12.38
CA THR A 15 0.00 13.07 -11.28
C THR A 15 -0.94 12.67 -10.13
N LEU A 16 -0.46 11.83 -9.22
CA LEU A 16 -1.19 11.51 -7.99
C LEU A 16 -1.16 12.74 -7.07
N THR A 17 -2.31 13.39 -6.91
CA THR A 17 -2.45 14.50 -5.95
C THR A 17 -2.81 13.95 -4.59
N ALA A 18 -1.81 13.54 -3.82
CA ALA A 18 -1.92 13.40 -2.37
C ALA A 18 -0.55 13.67 -1.72
N GLY A 19 -0.41 14.85 -1.09
CA GLY A 19 0.61 15.14 -0.07
C GLY A 19 2.08 15.02 -0.48
N ILE A 20 2.58 16.01 -1.24
CA ILE A 20 4.01 16.41 -1.40
C ILE A 20 5.05 15.30 -1.11
N ALA A 21 4.98 14.18 -1.82
CA ALA A 21 6.18 13.46 -2.19
C ALA A 21 6.75 14.17 -3.42
N ALA A 22 8.05 14.47 -3.43
CA ALA A 22 8.70 15.06 -4.61
C ALA A 22 8.33 14.22 -5.84
N ALA A 23 8.00 14.86 -6.97
CA ALA A 23 7.64 14.15 -8.19
C ALA A 23 8.76 13.16 -8.55
N ARG A 24 8.50 11.86 -8.36
CA ARG A 24 9.44 10.79 -8.72
C ARG A 24 9.20 10.44 -10.18
N THR A 25 10.29 10.24 -10.92
CA THR A 25 10.21 9.69 -12.26
C THR A 25 10.53 8.20 -12.17
N PHE A 26 9.65 7.36 -12.70
CA PHE A 26 9.87 5.92 -12.80
C PHE A 26 10.16 5.56 -14.25
N THR A 27 11.13 4.68 -14.46
CA THR A 27 11.45 4.15 -15.80
C THR A 27 10.48 3.03 -16.19
N THR A 28 9.92 2.34 -15.20
CA THR A 28 8.95 1.26 -15.41
C THR A 28 7.71 1.51 -14.57
N VAL A 29 6.52 1.44 -15.19
CA VAL A 29 5.23 1.50 -14.50
C VAL A 29 4.40 0.28 -14.92
N LEU A 30 3.97 -0.52 -13.95
CA LEU A 30 3.16 -1.71 -14.16
C LEU A 30 1.80 -1.55 -13.46
N ASN A 31 0.71 -1.76 -14.19
CA ASN A 31 -0.64 -1.77 -13.63
C ASN A 31 -1.22 -3.18 -13.73
N ILE A 32 -1.71 -3.73 -12.62
CA ILE A 32 -2.27 -5.08 -12.53
C ILE A 32 -3.72 -5.00 -12.03
N GLY A 33 -4.64 -5.68 -12.71
CA GLY A 33 -6.05 -5.73 -12.35
C GLY A 33 -6.91 -4.80 -13.20
N THR A 34 -8.20 -4.74 -12.87
CA THR A 34 -9.14 -3.88 -13.58
C THR A 34 -9.04 -2.47 -12.99
N ASP A 35 -8.16 -1.65 -13.56
CA ASP A 35 -8.19 -0.22 -13.31
C ASP A 35 -9.41 0.38 -14.03
N PRO A 36 -10.37 1.01 -13.33
CA PRO A 36 -11.52 1.65 -13.96
C PRO A 36 -11.13 2.81 -14.90
N ASN A 37 -9.88 3.29 -14.88
CA ASN A 37 -9.40 4.43 -15.66
C ASN A 37 -8.28 4.09 -16.67
N ALA A 38 -7.77 2.85 -16.73
CA ALA A 38 -6.68 2.50 -17.65
C ALA A 38 -7.19 2.05 -19.02
N GLY A 39 -6.68 2.69 -20.09
CA GLY A 39 -6.89 2.28 -21.48
C GLY A 39 -6.03 1.08 -21.94
N VAL A 40 -5.15 0.55 -21.07
CA VAL A 40 -4.37 -0.66 -21.33
C VAL A 40 -4.43 -1.53 -20.08
N MET A 41 -5.28 -2.55 -20.14
CA MET A 41 -5.40 -3.60 -19.14
C MET A 41 -4.48 -4.74 -19.53
N PHE A 42 -3.61 -5.18 -18.61
CA PHE A 42 -3.13 -6.54 -18.62
C PHE A 42 -4.10 -7.33 -17.73
N ASP A 43 -4.98 -8.16 -18.32
CA ASP A 43 -5.81 -9.11 -17.56
C ASP A 43 -4.95 -10.29 -17.06
N GLY A 44 -3.78 -9.96 -16.50
CA GLY A 44 -2.83 -10.92 -15.97
C GLY A 44 -3.42 -11.59 -14.74
N SER A 45 -4.00 -12.77 -14.95
CA SER A 45 -4.45 -13.70 -13.91
C SER A 45 -3.34 -14.17 -12.96
N SER A 46 -2.08 -13.75 -13.15
CA SER A 46 -0.98 -13.97 -12.21
C SER A 46 0.33 -13.40 -12.77
N VAL A 47 0.98 -12.48 -12.06
CA VAL A 47 2.42 -12.21 -12.25
C VAL A 47 3.18 -13.18 -11.34
N GLY A 48 3.28 -14.42 -11.79
CA GLY A 48 3.92 -15.50 -11.04
C GLY A 48 3.70 -16.82 -11.74
N GLY A 49 4.59 -17.12 -12.70
CA GLY A 49 4.55 -18.36 -13.49
C GLY A 49 4.62 -18.08 -14.98
N GLY A 50 5.84 -17.96 -15.49
CA GLY A 50 6.23 -18.12 -16.89
C GLY A 50 5.19 -17.83 -17.98
N PHE A 51 4.98 -16.55 -18.30
CA PHE A 51 4.49 -16.14 -19.62
C PHE A 51 5.25 -14.89 -20.05
N GLY A 52 5.84 -14.93 -21.24
CA GLY A 52 6.57 -13.81 -21.83
C GLY A 52 5.67 -12.97 -22.71
N PHE A 53 5.46 -11.70 -22.36
CA PHE A 53 5.36 -10.59 -23.29
C PHE A 53 5.84 -9.29 -22.63
N VAL A 54 6.47 -8.45 -23.45
CA VAL A 54 7.21 -7.21 -23.15
C VAL A 54 8.46 -7.47 -22.30
N SER A 55 9.63 -7.18 -22.88
CA SER A 55 10.87 -7.04 -22.12
C SER A 55 10.67 -5.88 -21.13
N LEU A 56 10.19 -6.21 -19.94
CA LEU A 56 10.29 -5.38 -18.76
C LEU A 56 11.68 -5.66 -18.23
N ASP A 57 12.68 -4.91 -18.70
CA ASP A 57 14.06 -5.10 -18.26
C ASP A 57 14.20 -4.97 -16.71
N ASN A 58 13.16 -4.45 -16.03
CA ASN A 58 13.03 -4.33 -14.57
C ASN A 58 12.17 -5.39 -13.86
N LEU A 59 11.61 -6.39 -14.57
CA LEU A 59 11.05 -7.60 -13.96
C LEU A 59 11.93 -8.81 -14.28
N SER A 60 13.14 -8.86 -13.72
CA SER A 60 13.99 -10.05 -13.81
C SER A 60 13.47 -11.12 -12.83
N GLY A 61 12.48 -11.90 -13.26
CA GLY A 61 11.83 -12.90 -12.41
C GLY A 61 10.73 -12.31 -11.52
N ASN A 62 10.61 -12.80 -10.28
CA ASN A 62 9.61 -12.34 -9.30
C ASN A 62 10.09 -11.08 -8.54
N VAL A 63 10.70 -10.10 -9.22
CA VAL A 63 11.32 -8.92 -8.58
C VAL A 63 10.91 -7.65 -9.32
N LEU A 64 10.44 -6.63 -8.60
CA LEU A 64 10.37 -5.25 -9.11
C LEU A 64 11.72 -4.56 -8.85
N GLY A 65 12.44 -4.21 -9.91
CA GLY A 65 13.73 -3.52 -9.83
C GLY A 65 13.65 -2.02 -9.53
N SER A 66 14.82 -1.39 -9.44
CA SER A 66 14.97 0.06 -9.22
C SER A 66 14.22 0.89 -10.27
N ASP A 67 13.80 2.10 -9.87
CA ASP A 67 13.01 3.03 -10.70
C ASP A 67 11.70 2.39 -11.23
N GLY A 68 11.18 1.39 -10.53
CA GLY A 68 9.95 0.68 -10.86
C GLY A 68 8.77 1.12 -9.99
N GLN A 69 7.61 1.27 -10.63
CA GLN A 69 6.33 1.44 -9.96
C GLN A 69 5.39 0.30 -10.32
N LEU A 70 4.66 -0.23 -9.33
CA LEU A 70 3.57 -1.19 -9.54
C LEU A 70 2.29 -0.66 -8.89
N ASN A 71 1.20 -0.63 -9.64
CA ASN A 71 -0.13 -0.33 -9.12
C ASN A 71 -1.01 -1.59 -9.21
N LEU A 72 -1.51 -2.05 -8.07
CA LEU A 72 -2.41 -3.19 -7.95
C LEU A 72 -3.84 -2.69 -7.70
N PHE A 73 -4.74 -3.07 -8.58
CA PHE A 73 -6.16 -2.74 -8.53
C PHE A 73 -7.01 -3.96 -8.21
N ASN A 74 -8.31 -3.73 -8.04
CA ASN A 74 -9.28 -4.81 -7.85
C ASN A 74 -9.20 -5.86 -8.98
N GLY A 75 -9.37 -7.12 -8.61
CA GLY A 75 -9.21 -8.27 -9.51
C GLY A 75 -7.75 -8.63 -9.81
N GLY A 76 -6.78 -7.77 -9.50
CA GLY A 76 -5.36 -8.07 -9.61
C GLY A 76 -4.87 -9.02 -8.51
N SER A 77 -3.76 -9.71 -8.78
CA SER A 77 -3.09 -10.56 -7.79
C SER A 77 -1.57 -10.48 -7.92
N ILE A 78 -0.89 -10.29 -6.80
CA ILE A 78 0.55 -10.49 -6.65
C ILE A 78 0.75 -11.80 -5.91
N LEU A 79 1.37 -12.77 -6.56
CA LEU A 79 1.56 -14.10 -6.00
C LEU A 79 2.77 -14.17 -5.05
N ASN A 80 2.84 -15.30 -4.34
CA ASN A 80 3.94 -15.65 -3.46
C ASN A 80 5.32 -15.55 -4.13
N GLY A 81 6.29 -15.07 -3.36
CA GLY A 81 7.68 -14.97 -3.80
C GLY A 81 7.99 -13.76 -4.66
N PHE A 82 7.03 -12.85 -4.86
CA PHE A 82 7.30 -11.52 -5.41
C PHE A 82 8.08 -10.67 -4.41
N ASN A 83 9.18 -10.08 -4.86
CA ASN A 83 10.01 -9.15 -4.12
C ASN A 83 9.84 -7.75 -4.70
N VAL A 84 9.56 -6.79 -3.82
CA VAL A 84 9.68 -5.37 -4.15
C VAL A 84 11.11 -4.98 -3.83
N GLY A 85 11.94 -4.82 -4.85
CA GLY A 85 13.36 -4.57 -4.73
C GLY A 85 14.27 -5.78 -4.95
N PRO A 86 15.50 -5.56 -5.46
CA PRO A 86 16.53 -6.58 -5.60
C PRO A 86 16.84 -7.32 -4.28
N THR A 87 17.12 -8.62 -4.36
CA THR A 87 17.46 -9.45 -3.20
C THR A 87 18.84 -9.17 -2.62
N ASP A 88 19.70 -8.46 -3.36
CA ASP A 88 21.01 -7.99 -2.90
C ASP A 88 20.95 -6.64 -2.17
N PHE A 89 19.74 -6.12 -1.94
CA PHE A 89 19.48 -4.88 -1.20
C PHE A 89 20.08 -3.62 -1.87
N THR A 90 20.32 -3.65 -3.18
CA THR A 90 20.81 -2.50 -3.95
C THR A 90 19.68 -1.66 -4.58
N GLY A 91 18.44 -1.95 -4.23
CA GLY A 91 17.25 -1.30 -4.75
C GLY A 91 17.16 0.18 -4.42
N SER A 92 16.61 0.96 -5.36
CA SER A 92 16.28 2.36 -5.10
C SER A 92 15.12 2.81 -5.95
N ASN A 93 14.35 3.77 -5.44
CA ASN A 93 13.23 4.38 -6.17
C ASN A 93 12.19 3.37 -6.64
N ILE A 94 11.72 2.53 -5.72
CA ILE A 94 10.72 1.49 -6.01
C ILE A 94 9.43 1.82 -5.28
N GLU A 95 8.31 1.75 -5.97
CA GLU A 95 7.02 2.08 -5.38
C GLU A 95 5.96 1.05 -5.75
N VAL A 96 5.20 0.59 -4.74
CA VAL A 96 4.04 -0.27 -4.97
C VAL A 96 2.82 0.35 -4.32
N ASN A 97 1.78 0.58 -5.12
CA ASN A 97 0.49 1.08 -4.66
C ASN A 97 -0.55 -0.03 -4.75
N ILE A 98 -1.13 -0.38 -3.62
CA ILE A 98 -2.15 -1.43 -3.51
C ILE A 98 -3.48 -0.74 -3.24
N PHE A 99 -4.26 -0.54 -4.31
CA PHE A 99 -5.62 0.01 -4.25
C PHE A 99 -6.66 -1.08 -4.00
N GLY A 100 -6.32 -2.34 -4.30
CA GLY A 100 -7.22 -3.48 -4.24
C GLY A 100 -6.50 -4.79 -4.56
N GLY A 101 -7.27 -5.84 -4.85
CA GLY A 101 -6.73 -7.13 -5.25
C GLY A 101 -6.19 -7.97 -4.08
N ASN A 102 -5.38 -8.97 -4.40
CA ASN A 102 -4.77 -9.87 -3.42
C ASN A 102 -3.25 -9.81 -3.50
N VAL A 103 -2.57 -9.71 -2.35
CA VAL A 103 -1.11 -9.72 -2.24
C VAL A 103 -0.68 -10.87 -1.35
N GLY A 104 0.20 -11.71 -1.90
CA GLY A 104 0.54 -12.97 -1.29
C GLY A 104 -0.49 -14.05 -1.61
N GLY A 105 -0.05 -15.29 -1.49
CA GLY A 105 -0.79 -16.51 -1.70
C GLY A 105 -0.76 -17.41 -0.47
N THR A 106 -1.44 -18.56 -0.56
CA THR A 106 -1.68 -19.48 0.56
C THR A 106 -0.45 -20.30 0.98
N ASN A 107 0.62 -20.31 0.18
CA ASN A 107 1.73 -21.26 0.34
C ASN A 107 2.93 -20.72 1.15
N GLY A 108 2.71 -19.74 2.03
CA GLY A 108 3.64 -19.37 3.09
C GLY A 108 4.87 -18.52 2.74
N ALA A 109 5.16 -18.24 1.47
CA ALA A 109 6.22 -17.29 1.14
C ALA A 109 5.70 -15.85 1.32
N PRO A 110 6.38 -14.99 2.09
CA PRO A 110 5.92 -13.63 2.33
C PRO A 110 6.02 -12.76 1.07
N PHE A 111 5.21 -11.70 1.03
CA PHE A 111 5.46 -10.56 0.16
C PHE A 111 6.63 -9.76 0.73
N ALA A 112 7.81 -9.90 0.12
CA ALA A 112 9.04 -9.30 0.62
C ALA A 112 9.24 -7.90 0.04
N VAL A 113 9.40 -6.91 0.90
CA VAL A 113 9.66 -5.52 0.54
C VAL A 113 11.08 -5.18 1.01
N ARG A 114 11.93 -4.73 0.10
CA ARG A 114 13.37 -4.58 0.32
C ARG A 114 13.82 -3.14 0.18
N THR A 115 15.10 -2.91 0.46
CA THR A 115 15.79 -1.62 0.41
C THR A 115 15.35 -0.71 -0.72
N GLY A 116 15.10 0.55 -0.38
CA GLY A 116 14.75 1.60 -1.33
C GLY A 116 13.31 1.56 -1.85
N SER A 117 12.49 0.67 -1.27
CA SER A 117 11.09 0.48 -1.66
C SER A 117 10.11 1.21 -0.73
N THR A 118 9.03 1.69 -1.30
CA THR A 118 7.86 2.22 -0.59
C THR A 118 6.62 1.46 -1.02
N VAL A 119 5.88 0.90 -0.08
CA VAL A 119 4.60 0.24 -0.33
C VAL A 119 3.48 1.03 0.32
N ASN A 120 2.49 1.44 -0.47
CA ASN A 120 1.30 2.14 -0.02
C ASN A 120 0.11 1.19 -0.13
N VAL A 121 -0.53 0.89 1.00
CA VAL A 121 -1.70 0.00 1.08
C VAL A 121 -2.94 0.84 1.36
N LEU A 122 -3.75 1.04 0.32
CA LEU A 122 -5.00 1.80 0.38
C LEU A 122 -6.23 0.88 0.42
N GLY A 123 -6.06 -0.40 0.07
CA GLY A 123 -7.12 -1.40 0.03
C GLY A 123 -6.57 -2.80 -0.22
N GLY A 124 -7.44 -3.72 -0.61
CA GLY A 124 -7.08 -5.10 -0.98
C GLY A 124 -6.93 -6.05 0.22
N SER A 125 -6.53 -7.28 -0.09
CA SER A 125 -6.26 -8.33 0.90
C SER A 125 -4.80 -8.72 0.85
N LEU A 126 -4.12 -8.63 2.00
CA LEU A 126 -2.70 -8.89 2.13
C LEU A 126 -2.50 -10.06 3.08
N ASN A 127 -1.67 -11.01 2.68
CA ASN A 127 -1.23 -12.09 3.58
C ASN A 127 0.00 -11.61 4.38
N THR A 128 1.01 -12.46 4.58
CA THR A 128 2.24 -12.09 5.28
C THR A 128 3.08 -11.09 4.47
N ILE A 129 3.52 -10.02 5.12
CA ILE A 129 4.43 -9.02 4.57
C ILE A 129 5.70 -8.98 5.41
N VAL A 130 6.86 -8.87 4.77
CA VAL A 130 8.14 -8.68 5.44
C VAL A 130 8.86 -7.50 4.82
N ALA A 131 9.22 -6.50 5.64
CA ALA A 131 9.95 -5.30 5.22
C ALA A 131 11.40 -5.32 5.72
N PHE A 132 12.33 -5.05 4.80
CA PHE A 132 13.77 -4.91 5.04
C PHE A 132 14.23 -3.55 4.48
N ASP A 133 14.68 -2.64 5.34
CA ASP A 133 15.09 -1.27 4.97
C ASP A 133 14.10 -0.59 4.01
N ALA A 134 12.81 -0.73 4.32
CA ALA A 134 11.71 -0.30 3.47
C ALA A 134 10.69 0.54 4.24
N THR A 135 9.83 1.24 3.51
CA THR A 135 8.72 1.99 4.07
C THR A 135 7.39 1.35 3.71
N LEU A 136 6.58 1.03 4.71
CA LEU A 136 5.20 0.57 4.56
C LEU A 136 4.25 1.66 5.07
N ASN A 137 3.31 2.08 4.23
CA ASN A 137 2.25 3.05 4.55
C ASN A 137 0.89 2.36 4.44
N ILE A 138 0.18 2.19 5.56
CA ILE A 138 -1.06 1.42 5.63
C ILE A 138 -2.22 2.35 5.96
N SER A 139 -3.15 2.54 5.02
CA SER A 139 -4.35 3.36 5.23
C SER A 139 -5.66 2.61 4.97
N GLY A 140 -5.59 1.36 4.52
CA GLY A 140 -6.76 0.53 4.29
C GLY A 140 -6.44 -0.93 3.99
N GLY A 141 -7.47 -1.68 3.61
CA GLY A 141 -7.37 -3.10 3.26
C GLY A 141 -7.60 -4.06 4.44
N SER A 142 -7.36 -5.34 4.19
CA SER A 142 -7.47 -6.41 5.18
C SER A 142 -6.20 -7.25 5.23
N PHE A 143 -5.81 -7.67 6.43
CA PHE A 143 -4.59 -8.44 6.66
C PHE A 143 -4.94 -9.82 7.19
N GLY A 144 -4.61 -10.85 6.43
CA GLY A 144 -4.80 -12.25 6.80
C GLY A 144 -3.58 -12.89 7.47
N GLY A 145 -2.40 -12.29 7.32
CA GLY A 145 -1.13 -12.78 7.85
C GLY A 145 -0.42 -11.77 8.75
N GLU A 146 0.80 -12.14 9.16
CA GLU A 146 1.65 -11.32 10.00
C GLU A 146 2.38 -10.24 9.21
N VAL A 147 2.73 -9.14 9.88
CA VAL A 147 3.63 -8.12 9.34
C VAL A 147 4.93 -8.23 10.11
N PHE A 148 6.05 -8.31 9.40
CA PHE A 148 7.38 -8.28 9.98
C PHE A 148 8.12 -7.05 9.48
N VAL A 149 8.75 -6.33 10.40
CA VAL A 149 9.42 -5.06 10.12
C VAL A 149 10.81 -5.10 10.74
N ASP A 150 11.82 -5.09 9.87
CA ASP A 150 13.23 -5.02 10.24
C ASP A 150 13.58 -3.69 10.92
N SER A 151 14.66 -3.70 11.71
CA SER A 151 15.14 -2.55 12.49
C SER A 151 15.43 -1.28 11.66
N SER A 152 15.68 -1.42 10.36
CA SER A 152 15.92 -0.32 9.42
C SER A 152 14.66 0.17 8.70
N SER A 153 13.51 -0.47 8.91
CA SER A 153 12.27 -0.18 8.20
C SER A 153 11.37 0.81 8.95
N ALA A 154 10.46 1.44 8.20
CA ALA A 154 9.39 2.28 8.72
C ALA A 154 8.02 1.67 8.42
N PHE A 155 7.18 1.59 9.45
CA PHE A 155 5.81 1.09 9.38
C PHE A 155 4.85 2.18 9.88
N ASN A 156 4.10 2.76 8.96
CA ASN A 156 3.21 3.90 9.22
C ASN A 156 1.76 3.46 9.03
N VAL A 157 0.92 3.68 10.04
CA VAL A 157 -0.51 3.32 9.99
C VAL A 157 -1.37 4.59 10.07
N PHE A 158 -2.30 4.72 9.12
CA PHE A 158 -3.23 5.83 9.00
C PHE A 158 -4.63 5.32 9.30
N GLY A 159 -5.27 5.89 10.31
CA GLY A 159 -6.49 5.32 10.88
C GLY A 159 -7.36 6.33 11.59
N THR A 160 -8.59 5.94 11.91
CA THR A 160 -9.55 6.79 12.63
C THR A 160 -9.61 6.48 14.13
N ALA A 161 -9.04 5.36 14.56
CA ALA A 161 -8.96 4.96 15.97
C ALA A 161 -7.79 3.99 16.16
N PHE A 162 -7.11 4.08 17.31
CA PHE A 162 -5.96 3.26 17.64
C PHE A 162 -6.02 2.77 19.08
N PHE A 163 -5.68 1.51 19.28
CA PHE A 163 -5.61 0.84 20.58
C PHE A 163 -4.28 0.12 20.68
N LEU A 164 -3.61 0.27 21.82
CA LEU A 164 -2.41 -0.48 22.18
C LEU A 164 -2.79 -1.45 23.28
N ASP A 165 -2.72 -2.75 22.99
CA ASP A 165 -3.19 -3.84 23.87
C ASP A 165 -4.63 -3.63 24.38
N GLY A 166 -5.49 -3.14 23.49
CA GLY A 166 -6.91 -2.87 23.78
C GLY A 166 -7.17 -1.57 24.56
N VAL A 167 -6.13 -0.82 24.93
CA VAL A 167 -6.26 0.52 25.53
C VAL A 167 -6.22 1.58 24.44
N GLU A 168 -7.25 2.43 24.39
CA GLU A 168 -7.36 3.49 23.38
C GLU A 168 -6.28 4.56 23.56
N LEU A 169 -5.65 4.96 22.46
CA LEU A 169 -4.70 6.06 22.40
C LEU A 169 -5.46 7.37 22.15
N THR A 170 -5.81 8.06 23.23
CA THR A 170 -6.70 9.24 23.18
C THR A 170 -5.98 10.58 22.97
N ASP A 171 -4.68 10.66 23.24
CA ASP A 171 -3.88 11.88 23.14
C ASP A 171 -3.29 12.13 21.75
N LEU A 172 -3.90 11.57 20.70
CA LEU A 172 -3.45 11.71 19.31
C LEU A 172 -3.95 13.03 18.70
N VAL A 173 -3.05 13.73 18.00
CA VAL A 173 -3.39 14.93 17.23
C VAL A 173 -3.59 14.56 15.77
N ALA A 174 -4.77 14.88 15.22
CA ALA A 174 -5.10 14.58 13.83
C ALA A 174 -4.06 15.15 12.84
N GLY A 175 -3.62 14.31 11.90
CA GLY A 175 -2.61 14.65 10.90
C GLY A 175 -1.17 14.75 11.43
N GLN A 176 -0.92 14.53 12.72
CA GLN A 176 0.43 14.42 13.27
C GLN A 176 0.79 12.95 13.53
N ALA A 177 1.99 12.57 13.13
CA ALA A 177 2.51 11.24 13.40
C ALA A 177 2.86 11.10 14.90
N PHE A 178 2.38 10.02 15.51
CA PHE A 178 2.75 9.60 16.85
C PHE A 178 3.63 8.36 16.74
N THR A 179 4.84 8.42 17.30
CA THR A 179 5.78 7.30 17.30
C THR A 179 5.48 6.36 18.46
N ILE A 180 5.37 5.06 18.16
CA ILE A 180 5.27 4.01 19.17
C ILE A 180 6.70 3.59 19.55
N ASP A 181 7.06 3.72 20.82
CA ASP A 181 8.35 3.27 21.33
C ASP A 181 8.34 1.74 21.54
N LEU A 182 9.04 1.02 20.65
CA LEU A 182 9.21 -0.44 20.71
C LEU A 182 10.25 -0.91 21.74
N ASN A 183 10.97 0.00 22.41
CA ASN A 183 12.01 -0.36 23.38
C ASN A 183 11.57 -0.12 24.83
N GLY A 184 10.40 0.48 25.05
CA GLY A 184 9.86 0.71 26.39
C GLY A 184 9.43 -0.59 27.08
N SER A 185 9.56 -0.69 28.41
CA SER A 185 9.12 -1.85 29.19
C SER A 185 7.59 -2.11 29.20
N SER A 186 6.83 -1.38 28.38
CA SER A 186 5.37 -1.41 28.29
C SER A 186 4.88 -1.35 26.85
N VAL A 187 5.72 -1.75 25.86
CA VAL A 187 5.22 -1.86 24.48
C VAL A 187 4.04 -2.82 24.50
N GLY A 188 2.90 -2.33 24.04
CA GLY A 188 1.81 -3.24 23.79
C GLY A 188 2.22 -4.22 22.70
N ASN A 189 1.83 -5.47 22.86
CA ASN A 189 2.09 -6.51 21.86
C ASN A 189 1.26 -6.29 20.60
N PHE A 190 0.08 -5.69 20.73
CA PHE A 190 -0.88 -5.54 19.66
C PHE A 190 -1.26 -4.07 19.44
N LEU A 191 -1.06 -3.61 18.20
CA LEU A 191 -1.63 -2.37 17.69
C LEU A 191 -2.89 -2.71 16.92
N SER A 192 -4.03 -2.16 17.32
CA SER A 192 -5.32 -2.43 16.67
C SER A 192 -6.13 -1.15 16.50
N GLY A 193 -7.22 -1.23 15.75
CA GLY A 193 -8.12 -0.11 15.54
C GLY A 193 -8.79 -0.14 14.19
N ASN A 194 -9.12 1.04 13.66
CA ASN A 194 -9.73 1.21 12.36
C ASN A 194 -8.80 2.02 11.46
N LEU A 195 -8.54 1.52 10.26
CA LEU A 195 -7.81 2.20 9.20
C LEU A 195 -8.64 3.36 8.61
N ALA A 196 -8.00 4.20 7.79
CA ALA A 196 -8.63 5.39 7.22
C ALA A 196 -9.77 5.06 6.24
N ASP A 197 -9.76 3.87 5.63
CA ASP A 197 -10.87 3.33 4.83
C ASP A 197 -12.03 2.74 5.68
N GLY A 198 -11.86 2.71 7.01
CA GLY A 198 -12.82 2.18 7.97
C GLY A 198 -12.68 0.69 8.25
N SER A 199 -11.75 -0.02 7.61
CA SER A 199 -11.49 -1.43 7.90
C SER A 199 -10.85 -1.60 9.28
N ALA A 200 -11.18 -2.68 9.97
CA ALA A 200 -10.54 -3.02 11.24
C ALA A 200 -9.18 -3.70 11.01
N PHE A 201 -8.23 -3.48 11.91
CA PHE A 201 -6.93 -4.14 11.87
C PHE A 201 -6.47 -4.56 13.28
N ASN A 202 -5.56 -5.54 13.31
CA ASN A 202 -4.89 -6.00 14.52
C ASN A 202 -3.50 -6.55 14.17
N PHE A 203 -2.45 -5.78 14.47
CA PHE A 203 -1.05 -6.13 14.19
C PHE A 203 -0.33 -6.52 15.46
N PHE A 204 0.36 -7.66 15.45
CA PHE A 204 1.33 -8.00 16.47
C PHE A 204 2.63 -7.22 16.22
N ILE A 205 2.82 -6.11 16.94
CA ILE A 205 4.01 -5.25 16.82
C ILE A 205 5.14 -5.68 17.77
N GLY A 206 4.86 -6.56 18.74
CA GLY A 206 5.87 -7.13 19.64
C GLY A 206 6.89 -8.04 18.95
N GLY A 207 6.61 -8.46 17.71
CA GLY A 207 7.52 -9.22 16.86
C GLY A 207 8.38 -8.38 15.92
N PHE A 208 8.24 -7.05 15.93
CA PHE A 208 9.06 -6.17 15.11
C PHE A 208 10.47 -6.07 15.72
N GLU A 209 11.47 -5.85 14.88
CA GLU A 209 12.84 -5.75 15.37
C GLU A 209 13.08 -4.44 16.14
N SER A 210 13.92 -4.51 17.17
CA SER A 210 14.36 -3.33 17.91
C SER A 210 15.04 -2.34 16.95
N GLY A 211 14.48 -1.13 16.84
CA GLY A 211 14.94 -0.09 15.91
C GLY A 211 13.93 0.25 14.82
N ALA A 212 12.98 -0.65 14.53
CA ALA A 212 11.94 -0.39 13.53
C ALA A 212 11.13 0.87 13.92
N LEU A 213 10.92 1.77 12.97
CA LEU A 213 10.14 2.98 13.20
C LEU A 213 8.66 2.66 13.01
N VAL A 214 7.90 2.64 14.10
CA VAL A 214 6.45 2.48 14.05
C VAL A 214 5.76 3.80 14.33
N THR A 215 4.94 4.27 13.39
CA THR A 215 4.13 5.47 13.60
C THR A 215 2.67 5.21 13.31
N ILE A 216 1.82 5.94 14.02
CA ILE A 216 0.39 6.03 13.76
C ILE A 216 0.01 7.48 13.50
N THR A 217 -0.91 7.70 12.58
CA THR A 217 -1.44 9.04 12.28
C THR A 217 -2.96 8.99 12.28
N LEU A 218 -3.56 9.80 13.15
CA LEU A 218 -5.01 9.95 13.20
C LEU A 218 -5.49 10.72 11.98
N VAL A 219 -6.28 10.07 11.14
CA VAL A 219 -6.99 10.66 10.01
C VAL A 219 -8.40 10.97 10.47
N PRO A 220 -8.86 12.24 10.41
CA PRO A 220 -10.25 12.55 10.71
C PRO A 220 -11.17 11.70 9.85
N ALA A 221 -12.15 11.04 10.47
CA ALA A 221 -13.18 10.36 9.71
C ALA A 221 -13.75 11.34 8.67
N PRO A 222 -13.93 10.92 7.40
CA PRO A 222 -14.54 11.79 6.41
C PRO A 222 -15.83 12.31 7.01
N ALA A 223 -16.06 13.62 6.92
CA ALA A 223 -17.23 14.28 7.47
C ALA A 223 -18.48 13.92 6.64
N THR A 224 -18.77 12.64 6.48
CA THR A 224 -19.88 12.07 5.73
C THR A 224 -21.22 12.66 6.23
N GLY A 225 -21.27 13.06 7.50
CA GLY A 225 -22.39 13.82 8.07
C GLY A 225 -22.56 15.26 7.55
N ALA A 226 -21.48 15.97 7.21
CA ALA A 226 -21.55 17.32 6.66
C ALA A 226 -22.12 17.33 5.22
N ILE A 227 -21.84 16.28 4.44
CA ILE A 227 -22.36 16.13 3.07
C ILE A 227 -23.85 15.77 3.10
N LEU A 228 -24.29 14.87 4.00
CA LEU A 228 -25.72 14.55 4.13
C LEU A 228 -26.55 15.72 4.67
N ALA A 229 -26.00 16.53 5.59
CA ALA A 229 -26.69 17.73 6.08
C ALA A 229 -26.87 18.79 4.97
N ALA A 230 -25.88 18.94 4.08
CA ALA A 230 -25.98 19.82 2.91
C ALA A 230 -27.00 19.32 1.86
N ALA A 231 -27.05 18.00 1.61
CA ALA A 231 -28.03 17.41 0.69
C ALA A 231 -29.46 17.43 1.25
N GLY A 232 -29.63 17.25 2.57
CA GLY A 232 -30.91 17.38 3.26
C GLY A 232 -31.46 18.81 3.26
N LEU A 233 -30.61 19.84 3.39
CA LEU A 233 -31.05 21.23 3.29
C LEU A 233 -31.49 21.63 1.86
N LEU A 234 -30.93 21.00 0.82
CA LEU A 234 -31.28 21.27 -0.58
C LEU A 234 -32.62 20.66 -1.01
N THR A 235 -33.12 19.63 -0.32
CA THR A 235 -34.39 18.97 -0.68
C THR A 235 -35.65 19.61 -0.08
N ILE A 236 -35.52 20.55 0.87
CA ILE A 236 -36.66 21.18 1.55
C ILE A 236 -37.23 22.40 0.79
N ARG A 237 -36.58 22.87 -0.28
CA ARG A 237 -36.93 24.16 -0.92
C ARG A 237 -37.64 24.07 -2.28
N ARG A 238 -38.70 23.25 -2.43
CA ARG A 238 -39.66 23.46 -3.55
C ARG A 238 -41.02 22.77 -3.36
N ARG A 239 -41.92 23.44 -2.64
CA ARG A 239 -43.38 23.43 -2.91
C ARG A 239 -44.02 24.59 -2.15
N ARG A 240 -43.96 25.79 -2.73
CA ARG A 240 -45.00 26.82 -2.50
C ARG A 240 -45.82 26.93 -3.78
N ARG A 241 -47.13 27.00 -3.53
CA ARG A 241 -48.27 26.85 -4.43
C ARG A 241 -48.24 27.81 -5.61
#